data_AF-A0A9E3MFV6-F1
#
_entry.id   AF-A0A9E3MFV6-F1
#
_cell.length_a   1.000
_cell.length_b   1.000
_cell.length_c   1.000
_cell.angle_alpha   90.00
_cell.angle_beta   90.00
_cell.angle_gamma   90.00
#
_symmetry.space_group_name_H-M   'P 1'
#
loop_
_entity.id
_entity.type
_entity.pdbx_description
1 polymer ?
#
loop_
_entity_poly.entity_id
_entity_poly.type
_entity_poly.pdbx_seq_one_letter_code
_entity_poly.pdbx_strand_id
1 'polypeptide(L)' 'LAKVGNVYINRNMIGAVVGVQPFGGEGLSGTGPKAGGPHYLFRFCAEQTLTVNTAAAGGNAALLAGESGGH' A
#
# COMPACT_ATOMS: atom_id res chain seq x y z
N LEU A 1 -19.81 -11.90 13.35
CA LEU A 1 -18.55 -11.21 13.71
C LEU A 1 -18.80 -9.70 13.61
N ALA A 2 -18.35 -8.91 14.58
CA ALA A 2 -18.48 -7.46 14.53
C ALA A 2 -17.50 -6.89 13.49
N LYS A 3 -17.95 -5.93 12.67
CA LYS A 3 -17.10 -5.21 11.71
C LYS A 3 -16.62 -3.92 12.34
N VAL A 4 -15.34 -3.84 12.69
CA VAL A 4 -14.71 -2.68 13.33
C VAL A 4 -13.33 -2.43 12.73
N GLY A 5 -12.92 -1.15 12.72
CA GLY A 5 -11.63 -0.76 12.15
C GLY A 5 -10.43 -1.24 12.97
N ASN A 6 -10.50 -1.16 14.30
CA ASN A 6 -9.40 -1.52 15.19
C ASN A 6 -9.94 -2.37 16.34
N VAL A 7 -9.26 -3.47 16.64
CA VAL A 7 -9.58 -4.37 17.75
C VAL A 7 -8.39 -4.42 18.70
N TYR A 8 -8.67 -4.25 19.98
CA TYR A 8 -7.69 -4.31 21.05
C TYR A 8 -8.18 -5.30 22.11
N ILE A 9 -7.36 -6.30 22.44
CA ILE A 9 -7.71 -7.37 23.38
C ILE A 9 -6.90 -7.20 24.66
N ASN A 10 -7.56 -7.23 25.82
CA ASN A 10 -6.95 -7.12 27.16
C ASN A 10 -6.10 -5.85 27.36
N ARG A 11 -6.49 -4.75 26.73
CA ARG A 11 -5.84 -3.44 26.84
C ARG A 11 -6.84 -2.31 26.51
N ASN A 12 -6.43 -1.06 26.68
CA ASN A 12 -7.24 0.09 26.28
C ASN A 12 -7.40 0.20 24.75
N MET A 13 -8.39 0.99 24.31
CA MET A 13 -8.75 1.15 22.88
C MET A 13 -8.20 2.43 22.23
N ILE A 14 -7.26 3.10 22.90
CA ILE A 14 -6.73 4.41 22.52
C ILE A 14 -5.21 4.33 22.26
N GLY A 15 -4.63 5.40 21.70
CA GLY A 15 -3.17 5.50 21.55
C GLY A 15 -2.62 4.64 20.41
N ALA A 16 -3.31 4.61 19.27
CA ALA A 16 -2.80 3.94 18.07
C ALA A 16 -1.49 4.60 17.62
N VAL A 17 -0.45 3.79 17.41
CA VAL A 17 0.88 4.25 17.01
C VAL A 17 1.02 4.16 15.49
N VAL A 18 1.48 5.24 14.85
CA VAL A 18 1.74 5.32 13.41
C VAL A 18 2.69 4.21 12.96
N GLY A 19 2.38 3.53 11.86
CA GLY A 19 3.17 2.42 11.32
C GLY A 19 2.98 1.08 12.04
N VAL A 20 2.37 1.05 13.23
CA VAL A 20 2.14 -0.18 14.01
C VAL A 20 0.66 -0.56 14.01
N GLN A 21 -0.21 0.41 14.31
CA GLN A 21 -1.66 0.23 14.37
C GLN A 21 -2.34 1.22 13.40
N PRO A 22 -2.40 0.91 12.10
CA PRO A 22 -3.17 1.72 11.15
C PRO A 22 -4.59 1.96 11.66
N PHE A 23 -4.96 3.23 11.84
CA PHE A 23 -6.15 3.62 12.58
C PHE A 23 -7.24 4.17 11.67
N GLY A 24 -8.50 3.86 11.98
CA GLY A 24 -9.67 4.28 11.21
C GLY A 24 -10.64 3.14 10.95
N GLY A 25 -11.93 3.47 10.83
CA GLY A 25 -13.02 2.51 10.62
C GLY A 25 -13.67 2.61 9.24
N GLU A 26 -14.82 1.96 9.11
CA GLU A 26 -15.66 1.94 7.91
C GLU A 26 -17.12 2.35 8.25
N GLY A 27 -17.95 2.55 7.22
CA GLY A 27 -19.35 2.96 7.37
C GLY A 27 -19.48 4.38 7.95
N LEU A 28 -20.31 4.54 8.99
CA LEU A 28 -20.46 5.85 9.65
C LEU A 28 -19.21 6.29 10.44
N SER A 29 -18.23 5.41 10.63
CA SER A 29 -16.96 5.72 11.31
C SER A 29 -15.85 6.19 10.37
N GLY A 30 -16.09 6.20 9.05
CA GLY A 30 -15.13 6.64 8.06
C GLY A 30 -15.16 5.82 6.76
N THR A 31 -14.30 6.20 5.82
CA THR A 31 -14.25 5.63 4.47
C THR A 31 -12.97 4.84 4.19
N GLY A 32 -11.95 4.99 5.02
CA GLY A 32 -10.60 4.51 4.76
C GLY A 32 -9.91 5.24 3.59
N PRO A 33 -8.69 4.81 3.21
CA PRO A 33 -7.82 3.86 3.90
C PRO A 33 -7.34 4.39 5.27
N LYS A 34 -6.78 3.49 6.09
CA LYS A 34 -6.39 3.77 7.48
C LYS A 34 -5.20 4.72 7.57
N ALA A 35 -5.33 5.76 8.38
CA ALA A 35 -4.24 6.70 8.66
C ALA A 35 -3.08 6.00 9.37
N GLY A 36 -1.85 6.42 9.04
CA GLY A 36 -0.62 5.81 9.57
C GLY A 36 -0.37 4.37 9.10
N GLY A 37 -1.12 3.88 8.11
CA GLY A 37 -0.88 2.59 7.45
C GLY A 37 -0.29 2.72 6.05
N PRO A 38 0.17 1.61 5.46
CA PRO A 38 0.88 1.61 4.18
C PRO A 38 0.02 2.09 2.99
N HIS A 39 -1.31 2.06 3.13
CA HIS A 39 -2.22 2.45 2.04
C HIS A 39 -2.71 3.89 2.12
N TYR A 40 -2.34 4.65 3.16
CA TYR A 40 -2.91 5.97 3.37
C TYR A 40 -2.53 6.95 2.26
N LEU A 41 -1.26 6.95 1.86
CA LEU A 41 -0.73 7.91 0.90
C LEU A 41 -1.27 7.70 -0.51
N PHE A 42 -1.46 6.45 -0.95
CA PHE A 42 -1.99 6.14 -2.28
C PHE A 42 -3.38 6.74 -2.51
N ARG A 43 -4.16 7.02 -1.47
CA ARG A 43 -5.46 7.68 -1.60
C ARG A 43 -5.35 9.10 -2.19
N PHE A 44 -4.19 9.74 -2.06
CA PHE A 44 -3.94 11.11 -2.50
C PHE A 44 -3.14 11.16 -3.81
N CYS A 45 -2.86 10.01 -4.42
CA CYS A 45 -2.12 9.91 -5.67
C CYS A 45 -3.02 9.37 -6.79
N ALA A 46 -2.70 9.74 -8.03
CA ALA A 46 -3.27 9.09 -9.21
C ALA A 46 -2.21 8.15 -9.81
N GLU A 47 -2.63 6.93 -10.16
CA GLU A 47 -1.78 6.00 -10.90
C GLU A 47 -1.58 6.51 -12.33
N GLN A 48 -0.36 6.36 -12.85
CA GLN A 48 -0.02 6.70 -14.22
C GLN A 48 0.94 5.66 -14.79
N THR A 49 0.59 5.10 -15.95
CA THR A 49 1.42 4.13 -16.67
C THR A 49 1.94 4.76 -17.96
N LEU A 50 3.26 4.71 -18.14
CA LEU A 50 3.94 5.17 -19.35
C LEU A 50 4.51 3.95 -20.10
N THR A 51 4.02 3.74 -21.32
CA THR A 51 4.49 2.64 -22.18
C THR A 51 5.33 3.21 -23.32
N VAL A 52 6.59 2.78 -23.39
CA VAL A 52 7.54 3.20 -24.44
C VAL A 52 8.08 1.96 -25.16
N ASN A 53 7.98 1.95 -26.49
CA ASN A 53 8.61 0.90 -27.30
C ASN A 53 10.12 1.19 -27.44
N THR A 54 10.95 0.37 -26.78
CA THR A 54 12.41 0.53 -26.76
C THR A 54 13.15 -0.38 -27.75
N ALA A 55 12.44 -1.11 -28.62
CA ALA A 55 13.04 -2.10 -29.52
C ALA A 55 14.13 -1.50 -30.44
N ALA A 56 13.91 -0.29 -30.94
CA ALA A 56 14.85 0.40 -31.82
C ALA A 56 16.15 0.87 -31.12
N ALA A 57 16.13 0.99 -29.78
CA ALA A 57 17.30 1.39 -28.99
C ALA A 57 18.18 0.19 -28.56
N GLY A 58 17.86 -1.04 -28.99
CA GLY A 58 18.62 -2.23 -28.64
C GLY A 58 18.39 -2.73 -27.20
N GLY A 59 17.25 -2.40 -26.58
CA GLY A 59 16.97 -2.72 -25.18
C GLY A 59 16.96 -4.23 -24.87
N ASN A 60 17.92 -4.69 -24.06
CA ASN A 60 17.92 -6.06 -23.55
C ASN A 60 16.81 -6.23 -22.48
N ALA A 61 15.68 -6.81 -22.88
CA ALA A 61 14.54 -7.06 -21.99
C ALA A 61 14.88 -7.91 -20.76
N ALA A 62 15.89 -8.79 -20.84
CA ALA A 62 16.32 -9.62 -19.71
C ALA A 62 16.89 -8.80 -18.54
N LEU A 63 17.55 -7.67 -18.81
CA LEU A 63 18.07 -6.75 -17.80
C LEU A 63 16.96 -5.95 -17.10
N LEU A 64 15.85 -5.67 -17.79
CA LEU A 64 14.70 -4.95 -17.24
C LEU A 64 13.78 -5.88 -16.40
N ALA A 65 13.79 -7.18 -16.67
CA ALA A 65 12.98 -8.17 -15.96
C ALA A 65 13.64 -8.74 -14.69
N GLY A 66 14.89 -8.35 -14.40
CA GLY A 66 15.61 -8.83 -13.21
C GLY A 66 16.15 -10.26 -13.32
N GLU A 67 16.13 -10.87 -14.50
CA GLU A 67 16.78 -12.18 -14.73
C GLU A 67 18.26 -11.97 -15.01
N SER A 68 19.04 -11.79 -13.94
CA SER A 68 20.49 -11.98 -14.00
C SER A 68 20.78 -13.47 -14.15
N GLY A 69 21.20 -13.87 -15.35
CA GLY A 69 21.75 -15.20 -15.62
C GLY A 69 22.79 -15.59 -14.58
N GLY A 70 22.69 -16.83 -14.11
CA GLY A 70 23.33 -17.29 -12.89
C GLY A 70 24.85 -17.21 -12.86
N HIS A 71 25.35 -16.88 -11.66
CA HIS A 71 26.38 -17.60 -10.90
C HIS A 71 26.00 -17.52 -9.43
#